data_AF-A0A9E1P1K0-F1
#
_entry.id   AF-A0A9E1P1K0-F1
#
_cell.length_a   1.000
_cell.length_b   1.000
_cell.length_c   1.000
_cell.angle_alpha   90.00
_cell.angle_beta   90.00
_cell.angle_gamma   90.00
#
_symmetry.space_group_name_H-M   'P 1'
#
loop_
_entity.id
_entity.type
_entity.pdbx_description
1 polymer ?
#
loop_
_entity_poly.entity_id
_entity_poly.type
_entity_poly.pdbx_seq_one_letter_code
_entity_poly.pdbx_strand_id
1 'polypeptide(L)'
;MKAILSSLDISAENLIQVVKWIVYCLLLVNFAQYIRNDWDIAAHTMRNGGALLEWTRSFATTIDESAWIVLLILFELETYVLSDEPLSRPKEMLMLGARILCYGSLAHTLYAYGSTVFDLRMATPIEGVTDLCQLVGKEISYAANLVYTELNADNCAALSSAPPIYYIDPPQFVIVTDSADLVVEKQLAWLDIMEATTWLLILFSIEVVVWLQDRGIGKGAIISSLNSCKLVLYTLLWVAIAYWIYRGHYMFAWDEFVWIAGFAAIEMNVVEWRSEIVEAEDSQTAASAVSTQ
;
A
#
# COMPACT_ATOMS: atom_id res chain seq x y z
N MET A 1 28.12 -5.84 -18.03
CA MET A 1 26.68 -6.18 -18.09
C MET A 1 26.29 -6.91 -19.38
N LYS A 2 26.58 -6.36 -20.58
CA LYS A 2 26.31 -7.03 -21.88
C LYS A 2 26.94 -8.43 -22.05
N ALA A 3 28.11 -8.70 -21.47
CA ALA A 3 28.80 -9.99 -21.60
C ALA A 3 28.25 -11.11 -20.69
N ILE A 4 27.55 -10.76 -19.59
CA ILE A 4 26.90 -11.74 -18.70
C ILE A 4 25.50 -12.09 -19.24
N LEU A 5 24.88 -11.15 -19.95
CA LEU A 5 23.60 -11.32 -20.63
C LEU A 5 23.69 -12.22 -21.89
N SER A 6 24.89 -12.52 -22.41
CA SER A 6 25.03 -13.33 -23.63
C SER A 6 25.17 -14.84 -23.38
N SER A 7 25.33 -15.28 -22.13
CA SER A 7 25.43 -16.71 -21.77
C SER A 7 24.10 -17.32 -21.30
N LEU A 8 23.04 -16.52 -21.26
CA LEU A 8 21.68 -16.92 -20.96
C LEU A 8 20.83 -16.47 -22.14
N ASP A 9 20.35 -17.40 -22.94
CA ASP A 9 19.47 -17.17 -24.09
C ASP A 9 18.06 -16.77 -23.61
N ILE A 10 17.98 -15.70 -22.82
CA ILE A 10 16.76 -15.15 -22.24
C ILE A 10 16.47 -13.87 -23.04
N SER A 11 15.43 -13.89 -23.87
CA SER A 11 14.90 -12.66 -24.49
C SER A 11 14.49 -11.65 -23.41
N ALA A 12 14.56 -10.36 -23.71
CA ALA A 12 14.20 -9.31 -22.76
C ALA A 12 12.76 -9.49 -22.21
N GLU A 13 11.85 -9.99 -23.05
CA GLU A 13 10.47 -10.37 -22.68
C GLU A 13 10.44 -11.49 -21.62
N ASN A 14 11.22 -12.55 -21.80
CA ASN A 14 11.32 -13.64 -20.83
C ASN A 14 11.88 -13.16 -19.48
N LEU A 15 12.81 -12.19 -19.50
CA LEU A 15 13.36 -11.62 -18.27
C LEU A 15 12.32 -10.81 -17.49
N ILE A 16 11.54 -9.96 -18.16
CA ILE A 16 10.48 -9.16 -17.54
C ILE A 16 9.42 -10.09 -16.92
N GLN A 17 9.04 -11.15 -17.63
CA GLN A 17 8.06 -12.10 -17.11
C GLN A 17 8.58 -12.84 -15.86
N VAL A 18 9.86 -13.22 -15.85
CA VAL A 18 10.49 -13.83 -14.66
C VAL A 18 10.48 -12.85 -13.48
N VAL A 19 10.80 -11.56 -13.71
CA VAL A 19 10.75 -10.53 -12.67
C VAL A 19 9.35 -10.38 -12.10
N LYS A 20 8.32 -10.30 -12.96
CA LYS A 20 6.91 -10.25 -12.53
C LYS A 20 6.55 -11.44 -11.65
N TRP A 21 6.87 -12.66 -12.07
CA TRP A 21 6.58 -13.86 -11.27
C TRP A 21 7.28 -13.86 -9.92
N ILE A 22 8.54 -13.40 -9.87
CA ILE A 22 9.26 -13.24 -8.60
C ILE A 22 8.52 -12.24 -7.70
N VAL A 23 8.18 -11.06 -8.21
CA VAL A 23 7.45 -10.03 -7.46
C VAL A 23 6.10 -10.57 -6.97
N TYR A 24 5.31 -11.21 -7.83
CA TYR A 24 4.00 -11.77 -7.43
C TYR A 24 4.15 -12.84 -6.35
N CYS A 25 5.15 -13.72 -6.43
CA CYS A 25 5.42 -14.69 -5.38
C CYS A 25 5.81 -14.01 -4.05
N LEU A 26 6.62 -12.95 -4.10
CA LEU A 26 7.01 -12.19 -2.90
C LEU A 26 5.80 -11.49 -2.28
N LEU A 27 4.94 -10.85 -3.09
CA LEU A 27 3.71 -10.22 -2.62
C LEU A 27 2.76 -11.23 -1.95
N LEU A 28 2.63 -12.44 -2.49
CA LEU A 28 1.82 -13.49 -1.84
C LEU A 28 2.40 -13.95 -0.50
N VAL A 29 3.72 -13.96 -0.35
CA VAL A 29 4.38 -14.24 0.93
C VAL A 29 4.11 -13.11 1.93
N ASN A 30 4.27 -11.86 1.53
CA ASN A 30 3.98 -10.68 2.36
C ASN A 30 2.50 -10.67 2.77
N PHE A 31 1.58 -10.95 1.84
CA PHE A 31 0.15 -11.05 2.11
C PHE A 31 -0.18 -12.08 3.19
N ALA A 32 0.42 -13.27 3.14
CA ALA A 32 0.24 -14.27 4.19
C ALA A 32 0.76 -13.80 5.56
N GLN A 33 1.84 -13.02 5.57
CA GLN A 33 2.36 -12.41 6.79
C GLN A 33 1.43 -11.32 7.33
N TYR A 34 0.83 -10.49 6.47
CA TYR A 34 -0.13 -9.46 6.89
C TYR A 34 -1.43 -10.06 7.44
N ILE A 35 -1.96 -11.14 6.82
CA ILE A 35 -3.11 -11.87 7.39
C ILE A 35 -2.81 -12.30 8.82
N ARG A 36 -1.61 -12.86 9.05
CA ARG A 36 -1.20 -13.27 10.39
C ARG A 36 -1.07 -12.06 11.32
N ASN A 37 -0.43 -10.98 10.88
CA ASN A 37 -0.24 -9.77 11.68
C ASN A 37 -1.58 -9.14 12.09
N ASP A 38 -2.50 -8.95 11.15
CA ASP A 38 -3.84 -8.41 11.41
C ASP A 38 -4.62 -9.32 12.35
N TRP A 39 -4.49 -10.64 12.20
CA TRP A 39 -5.13 -11.60 13.10
C TRP A 39 -4.57 -11.51 14.53
N ASP A 40 -3.24 -11.40 14.66
CA ASP A 40 -2.56 -11.25 15.95
C ASP A 40 -3.00 -9.93 16.62
N ILE A 41 -3.06 -8.81 15.89
CA ILE A 41 -3.56 -7.52 16.41
C ILE A 41 -5.05 -7.60 16.78
N ALA A 42 -5.88 -8.19 15.92
CA ALA A 42 -7.32 -8.35 16.15
C ALA A 42 -7.62 -9.20 17.38
N ALA A 43 -6.77 -10.16 17.73
CA ALA A 43 -6.90 -10.93 18.98
C ALA A 43 -6.84 -10.03 20.23
N HIS A 44 -6.19 -8.87 20.15
CA HIS A 44 -6.16 -7.87 21.21
C HIS A 44 -7.27 -6.83 21.09
N THR A 45 -7.47 -6.24 19.91
CA THR A 45 -8.39 -5.10 19.70
C THR A 45 -9.85 -5.52 19.61
N MET A 46 -10.12 -6.74 19.13
CA MET A 46 -11.47 -7.25 18.87
C MET A 46 -11.89 -8.37 19.84
N ARG A 47 -11.20 -8.51 20.98
CA ARG A 47 -11.46 -9.58 21.97
C ARG A 47 -12.90 -9.58 22.51
N ASN A 48 -13.48 -8.39 22.66
CA ASN A 48 -14.86 -8.22 23.12
C ASN A 48 -15.89 -8.22 21.98
N GLY A 49 -15.46 -8.61 20.77
CA GLY A 49 -16.22 -8.45 19.54
C GLY A 49 -16.27 -7.00 19.08
N GLY A 50 -17.25 -6.69 18.23
CA GLY A 50 -17.43 -5.35 17.69
C GLY A 50 -18.34 -5.36 16.46
N ALA A 51 -18.65 -4.17 15.96
CA ALA A 51 -19.41 -4.01 14.73
C ALA A 51 -18.58 -4.48 13.51
N LEU A 52 -19.26 -4.82 12.41
CA LEU A 52 -18.58 -5.21 11.17
C LEU A 52 -17.55 -4.16 10.71
N LEU A 53 -17.84 -2.87 10.91
CA LEU A 53 -16.94 -1.79 10.55
C LEU A 53 -15.63 -1.82 11.36
N GLU A 54 -15.68 -2.18 12.65
CA GLU A 54 -14.49 -2.29 13.52
C GLU A 54 -13.64 -3.50 13.14
N TRP A 55 -14.29 -4.62 12.80
CA TRP A 55 -13.61 -5.79 12.22
C TRP A 55 -12.89 -5.43 10.92
N THR A 56 -13.59 -4.77 9.99
CA THR A 56 -12.97 -4.37 8.71
C THR A 56 -11.89 -3.30 8.88
N ARG A 57 -11.91 -2.48 9.95
CA ARG A 57 -10.78 -1.59 10.29
C ARG A 57 -9.57 -2.36 10.84
N SER A 58 -9.80 -3.41 11.63
CA SER A 58 -8.73 -4.22 12.22
C SER A 58 -7.99 -5.08 11.19
N PHE A 59 -8.62 -5.35 10.04
CA PHE A 59 -8.04 -6.06 8.90
C PHE A 59 -7.74 -5.13 7.72
N ALA A 60 -7.53 -3.83 7.96
CA ALA A 60 -7.37 -2.83 6.91
C ALA A 60 -6.22 -3.18 5.95
N THR A 61 -5.07 -3.59 6.47
CA THR A 61 -3.90 -3.96 5.66
C THR A 61 -4.16 -5.20 4.81
N THR A 62 -4.77 -6.24 5.38
CA THR A 62 -5.19 -7.43 4.62
C THR A 62 -6.18 -7.09 3.50
N ILE A 63 -7.13 -6.20 3.77
CA ILE A 63 -8.12 -5.74 2.77
C ILE A 63 -7.43 -4.94 1.67
N ASP A 64 -6.49 -4.07 2.02
CA ASP A 64 -5.72 -3.26 1.07
C ASP A 64 -4.91 -4.13 0.12
N GLU A 65 -4.09 -5.02 0.67
CA GLU A 65 -3.25 -5.96 -0.09
C GLU A 65 -4.08 -6.88 -0.98
N SER A 66 -5.23 -7.35 -0.48
CA SER A 66 -6.15 -8.16 -1.29
C SER A 66 -6.65 -7.38 -2.51
N ALA A 67 -6.98 -6.10 -2.33
CA ALA A 67 -7.45 -5.25 -3.42
C ALA A 67 -6.34 -5.01 -4.46
N TRP A 68 -5.11 -4.71 -4.02
CA TRP A 68 -3.98 -4.53 -4.92
C TRP A 68 -3.62 -5.81 -5.69
N ILE A 69 -3.58 -6.97 -5.02
CA ILE A 69 -3.31 -8.25 -5.68
C ILE A 69 -4.40 -8.58 -6.71
N VAL A 70 -5.68 -8.35 -6.38
CA VAL A 70 -6.77 -8.56 -7.35
C VAL A 70 -6.65 -7.60 -8.53
N LEU A 71 -6.32 -6.32 -8.31
CA LEU A 71 -6.07 -5.37 -9.40
C LEU A 71 -4.90 -5.80 -10.28
N LEU A 72 -3.80 -6.31 -9.70
CA LEU A 72 -2.67 -6.86 -10.46
C LEU A 72 -3.10 -8.07 -11.32
N ILE A 73 -3.90 -8.98 -10.77
CA ILE A 73 -4.42 -10.14 -11.50
C ILE A 73 -5.30 -9.66 -12.66
N LEU A 74 -6.21 -8.71 -12.43
CA LEU A 74 -7.07 -8.16 -13.48
C LEU A 74 -6.26 -7.47 -14.57
N PHE A 75 -5.22 -6.73 -14.19
CA PHE A 75 -4.30 -6.09 -15.15
C PHE A 75 -3.57 -7.14 -16.00
N GLU A 76 -2.95 -8.14 -15.39
CA GLU A 76 -2.22 -9.18 -16.13
C GLU A 76 -3.16 -10.00 -17.02
N LEU A 77 -4.39 -10.27 -16.57
CA LEU A 77 -5.41 -10.93 -17.39
C LEU A 77 -5.74 -10.12 -18.65
N GLU A 78 -5.91 -8.80 -18.53
CA GLU A 78 -6.20 -7.91 -19.66
C GLU A 78 -5.01 -7.78 -20.62
N THR A 79 -3.79 -7.61 -20.08
CA THR A 79 -2.63 -7.29 -20.91
C THR A 79 -1.89 -8.49 -21.48
N TYR A 80 -2.01 -9.66 -20.85
CA TYR A 80 -1.23 -10.86 -21.24
C TYR A 80 -2.11 -12.06 -21.60
N VAL A 81 -3.12 -12.38 -20.79
CA VAL A 81 -3.90 -13.62 -20.99
C VAL A 81 -5.00 -13.43 -22.04
N LEU A 82 -5.62 -12.26 -22.10
CA LEU A 82 -6.81 -11.99 -22.92
C LEU A 82 -6.58 -10.92 -23.99
N SER A 83 -5.32 -10.53 -24.26
CA SER A 83 -4.98 -9.40 -25.14
C SER A 83 -5.60 -9.50 -26.54
N ASP A 84 -5.75 -10.72 -27.06
CA ASP A 84 -6.23 -10.99 -28.43
C ASP A 84 -7.66 -11.55 -28.47
N GLU A 85 -8.32 -11.73 -27.33
CA GLU A 85 -9.67 -12.31 -27.25
C GLU A 85 -10.73 -11.24 -26.91
N PRO A 86 -11.76 -11.04 -27.76
CA PRO A 86 -12.87 -10.18 -27.38
C PRO A 86 -13.60 -10.79 -26.18
N LEU A 87 -13.60 -10.08 -25.07
CA LEU A 87 -14.29 -10.48 -23.85
C LEU A 87 -15.80 -10.58 -24.11
N SER A 88 -16.43 -11.62 -23.55
CA SER A 88 -17.89 -11.69 -23.53
C SER A 88 -18.45 -10.72 -22.48
N ARG A 89 -19.62 -10.13 -22.74
CA ARG A 89 -20.32 -9.22 -21.81
C ARG A 89 -20.33 -9.66 -20.34
N PRO A 90 -20.60 -10.94 -19.97
CA PRO A 90 -20.55 -11.34 -18.56
C PRO A 90 -19.14 -11.29 -17.96
N LYS A 91 -18.08 -11.56 -18.74
CA LYS A 91 -16.70 -11.46 -18.28
C LYS A 91 -16.30 -10.00 -18.06
N GLU A 92 -16.65 -9.11 -18.99
CA GLU A 92 -16.43 -7.66 -18.84
C GLU A 92 -17.11 -7.12 -17.57
N MET A 93 -18.36 -7.54 -17.34
CA MET A 93 -19.11 -7.13 -16.14
C MET A 93 -18.51 -7.67 -14.84
N LEU A 94 -18.00 -8.90 -14.86
CA LEU A 94 -17.30 -9.47 -13.71
C LEU A 94 -16.01 -8.69 -13.40
N MET A 95 -15.21 -8.39 -14.41
CA MET A 95 -13.96 -7.64 -14.26
C MET A 95 -14.22 -6.22 -13.76
N LEU A 96 -15.23 -5.52 -14.31
CA LEU A 96 -15.64 -4.21 -13.83
C LEU A 96 -16.12 -4.26 -12.37
N GLY A 97 -16.93 -5.27 -12.02
CA GLY A 97 -17.41 -5.48 -10.65
C GLY A 97 -16.25 -5.71 -9.68
N ALA A 98 -15.26 -6.52 -10.07
CA ALA A 98 -14.06 -6.76 -9.28
C ALA A 98 -13.23 -5.49 -9.08
N ARG A 99 -13.05 -4.65 -10.13
CA ARG A 99 -12.38 -3.34 -10.02
C ARG A 99 -13.09 -2.41 -9.04
N ILE A 100 -14.42 -2.28 -9.16
CA ILE A 100 -15.22 -1.44 -8.26
C ILE A 100 -15.07 -1.90 -6.81
N LEU A 101 -15.10 -3.22 -6.57
CA LEU A 101 -14.89 -3.78 -5.23
C LEU A 101 -13.49 -3.47 -4.69
N CYS A 102 -12.45 -3.57 -5.52
CA CYS A 102 -11.08 -3.23 -5.13
C CYS A 102 -10.97 -1.75 -4.77
N TYR A 103 -11.45 -0.83 -5.62
CA TYR A 103 -11.42 0.60 -5.31
C TYR A 103 -12.24 0.95 -4.06
N GLY A 104 -13.36 0.27 -3.83
CA GLY A 104 -14.12 0.40 -2.57
C GLY A 104 -13.32 -0.06 -1.35
N SER A 105 -12.54 -1.13 -1.50
CA SER A 105 -11.66 -1.66 -0.45
C SER A 105 -10.50 -0.70 -0.14
N LEU A 106 -9.83 -0.15 -1.15
CA LEU A 106 -8.78 0.87 -1.00
C LEU A 106 -9.31 2.16 -0.35
N ALA A 107 -10.52 2.59 -0.72
CA ALA A 107 -11.18 3.72 -0.07
C ALA A 107 -11.50 3.44 1.40
N HIS A 108 -11.87 2.20 1.73
CA HIS A 108 -12.07 1.76 3.11
C HIS A 108 -10.74 1.73 3.90
N THR A 109 -9.62 1.31 3.30
CA THR A 109 -8.29 1.41 3.95
C THR A 109 -7.97 2.84 4.36
N LEU A 110 -8.17 3.83 3.47
CA LEU A 110 -7.97 5.25 3.81
C LEU A 110 -8.88 5.70 4.96
N TYR A 111 -10.14 5.25 4.97
CA TYR A 111 -11.06 5.52 6.07
C TYR A 111 -10.55 4.90 7.38
N ALA A 112 -10.06 3.65 7.35
CA ALA A 112 -9.57 2.95 8.53
C ALA A 112 -8.34 3.67 9.12
N TYR A 113 -7.33 3.98 8.30
CA TYR A 113 -6.14 4.71 8.74
C TYR A 113 -6.47 6.14 9.20
N GLY A 114 -7.37 6.84 8.49
CA GLY A 114 -7.85 8.16 8.91
C GLY A 114 -8.56 8.14 10.26
N SER A 115 -9.32 7.08 10.53
CA SER A 115 -9.97 6.88 11.82
C SER A 115 -8.94 6.60 12.92
N THR A 116 -7.93 5.76 12.66
CA THR A 116 -6.82 5.52 13.60
C THR A 116 -6.06 6.80 13.93
N VAL A 117 -5.72 7.63 12.93
CA VAL A 117 -5.08 8.94 13.15
C VAL A 117 -5.97 9.85 14.02
N PHE A 118 -7.27 9.85 13.78
CA PHE A 118 -8.22 10.64 14.56
C PHE A 118 -8.29 10.15 16.01
N ASP A 119 -8.44 8.85 16.23
CA ASP A 119 -8.55 8.22 17.55
C ASP A 119 -7.30 8.49 18.39
N LEU A 120 -6.10 8.29 17.81
CA LEU A 120 -4.83 8.58 18.48
C LEU A 120 -4.64 10.06 18.79
N ARG A 121 -5.10 10.95 17.92
CA ARG A 121 -5.03 12.40 18.15
C ARG A 121 -5.92 12.82 19.32
N MET A 122 -7.07 12.17 19.48
CA MET A 122 -8.06 12.46 20.53
C MET A 122 -7.80 11.69 21.82
N ALA A 123 -6.79 10.83 21.87
CA ALA A 123 -6.41 10.08 23.07
C ALA A 123 -6.12 11.03 24.25
N THR A 124 -6.81 10.77 25.37
CA THR A 124 -6.66 11.52 26.63
C THR A 124 -6.11 10.59 27.72
N PRO A 125 -5.35 11.14 28.68
CA PRO A 125 -4.78 10.32 29.75
C PRO A 125 -5.89 9.77 30.64
N ILE A 126 -5.72 8.53 31.09
CA ILE A 126 -6.66 7.86 31.99
C ILE A 126 -6.57 8.51 33.37
N GLU A 127 -7.66 9.10 33.84
CA GLU A 127 -7.69 9.76 35.15
C GLU A 127 -7.41 8.78 36.29
N GLY A 128 -6.55 9.20 37.22
CA GLY A 128 -6.21 8.41 38.42
C GLY A 128 -5.27 7.23 38.18
N VAL A 129 -4.86 6.95 36.93
CA VAL A 129 -3.88 5.90 36.62
C VAL A 129 -2.49 6.51 36.51
N THR A 130 -1.63 6.14 37.45
CA THR A 130 -0.24 6.63 37.54
C THR A 130 0.79 5.56 37.22
N ASP A 131 0.38 4.30 37.24
CA ASP A 131 1.23 3.14 37.01
C ASP A 131 0.45 2.08 36.22
N LEU A 132 1.11 1.46 35.24
CA LEU A 132 0.48 0.48 34.36
C LEU A 132 -0.04 -0.75 35.13
N CYS A 133 0.61 -1.15 36.24
CA CYS A 133 0.17 -2.29 37.04
C CYS A 133 -1.21 -2.08 37.70
N GLN A 134 -1.69 -0.84 37.81
CA GLN A 134 -3.05 -0.55 38.29
C GLN A 134 -4.15 -1.05 37.34
N LEU A 135 -3.78 -1.38 36.09
CA LEU A 135 -4.68 -1.90 35.07
C LEU A 135 -4.66 -3.44 34.96
N VAL A 136 -3.82 -4.13 35.74
CA VAL A 136 -3.76 -5.59 35.76
C VAL A 136 -5.13 -6.17 36.15
N GLY A 137 -5.54 -7.22 35.45
CA GLY A 137 -6.83 -7.88 35.68
C GLY A 137 -8.04 -7.19 35.04
N LYS A 138 -7.85 -6.10 34.29
CA LYS A 138 -8.91 -5.43 33.52
C LYS A 138 -9.04 -5.92 32.08
N GLU A 139 -8.37 -7.02 31.72
CA GLU A 139 -8.38 -7.56 30.34
C GLU A 139 -7.96 -6.50 29.31
N ILE A 140 -6.83 -5.84 29.57
CA ILE A 140 -6.25 -4.79 28.73
C ILE A 140 -4.95 -5.31 28.12
N SER A 141 -4.62 -4.86 26.91
CA SER A 141 -3.31 -5.08 26.29
C SER A 141 -2.52 -3.77 26.23
N TYR A 142 -1.20 -3.86 26.36
CA TYR A 142 -0.27 -2.76 26.15
C TYR A 142 0.19 -2.75 24.69
N ALA A 143 0.15 -1.60 24.03
CA ALA A 143 0.67 -1.39 22.69
C ALA A 143 1.91 -0.51 22.72
N ALA A 144 2.98 -0.99 22.08
CA ALA A 144 4.21 -0.22 21.88
C ALA A 144 4.82 -0.55 20.53
N ASN A 145 4.94 0.47 19.67
CA ASN A 145 5.53 0.37 18.34
C ASN A 145 4.89 -0.78 17.52
N LEU A 146 3.55 -0.81 17.48
CA LEU A 146 2.73 -1.84 16.81
C LEU A 146 2.83 -3.25 17.40
N VAL A 147 3.51 -3.43 18.54
CA VAL A 147 3.54 -4.71 19.26
C VAL A 147 2.53 -4.67 20.40
N TYR A 148 1.64 -5.66 20.40
CA TYR A 148 0.59 -5.80 21.40
C TYR A 148 0.95 -6.92 22.38
N THR A 149 0.84 -6.63 23.67
CA THR A 149 1.13 -7.60 24.74
C THR A 149 0.01 -7.58 25.76
N GLU A 150 -0.54 -8.75 26.10
CA GLU A 150 -1.53 -8.84 27.18
C GLU A 150 -0.91 -8.43 28.52
N LEU A 151 -1.60 -7.56 29.25
CA LEU A 151 -1.12 -7.04 30.51
C LEU A 151 -1.35 -8.03 31.65
N ASN A 152 -0.31 -8.33 32.43
CA ASN A 152 -0.40 -9.18 33.61
C ASN A 152 0.54 -8.68 34.72
N ALA A 153 0.50 -9.35 35.88
CA ALA A 153 1.28 -8.96 37.05
C ALA A 153 2.81 -9.12 36.85
N ASP A 154 3.23 -9.95 35.90
CA ASP A 154 4.64 -10.26 35.66
C ASP A 154 5.30 -9.22 34.74
N ASN A 155 4.54 -8.62 33.81
CA ASN A 155 5.09 -7.71 32.80
C ASN A 155 4.76 -6.23 33.02
N CYS A 156 3.74 -5.89 33.82
CA CYS A 156 3.24 -4.52 33.94
C CYS A 156 4.30 -3.49 34.36
N ALA A 157 5.26 -3.88 35.21
CA ALA A 157 6.31 -3.00 35.70
C ALA A 157 7.43 -2.74 34.67
N ALA A 158 7.53 -3.58 33.64
CA ALA A 158 8.57 -3.50 32.61
C ALA A 158 8.08 -2.86 31.29
N LEU A 159 6.76 -2.88 31.05
CA LEU A 159 6.18 -2.45 29.77
C LEU A 159 6.06 -0.93 29.62
N SER A 160 5.78 -0.19 30.71
CA SER A 160 5.68 1.27 30.66
C SER A 160 6.86 1.94 31.36
N SER A 161 7.37 3.00 30.76
CA SER A 161 8.47 3.80 31.31
C SER A 161 8.13 5.29 31.42
N ALA A 162 7.03 5.74 30.81
CA ALA A 162 6.67 7.15 30.72
C ALA A 162 5.16 7.41 30.94
N PRO A 163 4.66 7.41 32.19
CA PRO A 163 3.31 7.87 32.51
C PRO A 163 3.05 9.31 32.00
N PRO A 164 1.80 9.72 31.73
CA PRO A 164 0.55 9.01 31.99
C PRO A 164 0.22 7.92 30.96
N ILE A 165 -0.80 7.10 31.27
CA ILE A 165 -1.30 6.03 30.41
C ILE A 165 -2.54 6.51 29.65
N TYR A 166 -2.69 6.08 28.39
CA TYR A 166 -3.74 6.49 27.47
C TYR A 166 -4.48 5.27 26.92
N TYR A 167 -5.78 5.39 26.68
CA TYR A 167 -6.49 4.48 25.78
C TYR A 167 -6.30 4.94 24.34
N ILE A 168 -6.15 3.99 23.41
CA ILE A 168 -5.90 4.28 21.99
C ILE A 168 -6.87 3.61 21.01
N ASP A 169 -7.83 2.83 21.52
CA ASP A 169 -8.78 2.03 20.74
C ASP A 169 -10.24 2.31 21.12
N PRO A 170 -10.74 3.54 21.01
CA PRO A 170 -12.18 3.78 21.15
C PRO A 170 -12.95 3.08 20.01
N PRO A 171 -14.18 2.58 20.25
CA PRO A 171 -14.93 2.62 21.52
C PRO A 171 -14.66 1.43 22.46
N GLN A 172 -13.73 0.52 22.15
CA GLN A 172 -13.49 -0.70 22.91
C GLN A 172 -12.76 -0.44 24.23
N PHE A 173 -11.81 0.51 24.25
CA PHE A 173 -11.01 0.88 25.43
C PHE A 173 -10.33 -0.33 26.10
N VAL A 174 -9.74 -1.23 25.30
CA VAL A 174 -9.01 -2.41 25.77
C VAL A 174 -7.51 -2.35 25.46
N ILE A 175 -7.05 -1.34 24.74
CA ILE A 175 -5.64 -1.11 24.42
C ILE A 175 -5.15 0.17 25.09
N VAL A 176 -4.04 0.05 25.80
CA VAL A 176 -3.37 1.18 26.42
C VAL A 176 -1.93 1.33 25.97
N THR A 177 -1.43 2.55 26.04
CA THR A 177 -0.03 2.88 25.78
C THR A 177 0.42 4.02 26.69
N ASP A 178 1.72 4.21 26.84
CA ASP A 178 2.28 5.32 27.62
C ASP A 178 2.56 6.55 26.76
N SER A 179 3.04 7.64 27.37
CA SER A 179 3.24 8.91 26.65
C SER A 179 4.33 8.85 25.57
N ALA A 180 5.37 8.03 25.76
CA ALA A 180 6.46 7.88 24.80
C ALA A 180 5.98 7.06 23.60
N ASP A 181 5.33 5.93 23.87
CA ASP A 181 4.78 5.06 22.83
C ASP A 181 3.57 5.69 22.12
N LEU A 182 2.78 6.54 22.75
CA LEU A 182 1.72 7.29 22.05
C LEU A 182 2.28 8.18 20.93
N VAL A 183 3.47 8.77 21.11
CA VAL A 183 4.12 9.56 20.07
C VAL A 183 4.54 8.66 18.91
N VAL A 184 5.07 7.48 19.23
CA VAL A 184 5.47 6.44 18.27
C VAL A 184 4.25 6.02 17.44
N GLU A 185 3.15 5.63 18.08
CA GLU A 185 1.90 5.21 17.44
C GLU A 185 1.32 6.29 16.52
N LYS A 186 1.30 7.55 16.98
CA LYS A 186 0.85 8.69 16.15
C LYS A 186 1.68 8.84 14.88
N GLN A 187 2.99 8.67 14.97
CA GLN A 187 3.86 8.80 13.80
C GLN A 187 3.63 7.66 12.79
N LEU A 188 3.43 6.43 13.26
CA LEU A 188 3.17 5.27 12.40
C LEU A 188 1.80 5.38 11.72
N ALA A 189 0.75 5.76 12.46
CA ALA A 189 -0.57 5.95 11.87
C ALA A 189 -0.60 7.06 10.80
N TRP A 190 0.20 8.13 10.98
CA TRP A 190 0.37 9.14 9.93
C TRP A 190 1.15 8.60 8.73
N LEU A 191 2.13 7.73 8.96
CA LEU A 191 2.87 7.10 7.87
C LEU A 191 1.94 6.21 7.03
N ASP A 192 1.13 5.36 7.66
CA ASP A 192 0.18 4.46 7.00
C ASP A 192 -0.78 5.22 6.07
N ILE A 193 -1.42 6.29 6.56
CA ILE A 193 -2.34 7.07 5.72
C ILE A 193 -1.61 7.81 4.59
N MET A 194 -0.40 8.32 4.84
CA MET A 194 0.39 8.99 3.80
C MET A 194 0.83 8.02 2.71
N GLU A 195 1.24 6.80 3.09
CA GLU A 195 1.66 5.73 2.20
C GLU A 195 0.50 5.28 1.31
N ALA A 196 -0.64 4.90 1.91
CA ALA A 196 -1.85 4.52 1.17
C ALA A 196 -2.34 5.63 0.23
N THR A 197 -2.29 6.90 0.68
CA THR A 197 -2.63 8.05 -0.17
C THR A 197 -1.65 8.20 -1.33
N THR A 198 -0.36 8.02 -1.07
CA THR A 198 0.71 8.14 -2.09
C THR A 198 0.54 7.08 -3.17
N TRP A 199 0.27 5.82 -2.80
CA TRP A 199 -0.01 4.74 -3.73
C TRP A 199 -1.22 5.01 -4.63
N LEU A 200 -2.31 5.52 -4.05
CA LEU A 200 -3.49 5.90 -4.83
C LEU A 200 -3.24 7.07 -5.79
N LEU A 201 -2.40 8.05 -5.39
CA LEU A 201 -1.99 9.14 -6.27
C LEU A 201 -1.09 8.65 -7.41
N ILE A 202 -0.22 7.66 -7.16
CA ILE A 202 0.58 7.02 -8.21
C ILE A 202 -0.33 6.30 -9.21
N LEU A 203 -1.26 5.47 -8.71
CA LEU A 203 -2.22 4.75 -9.54
C LEU A 203 -3.05 5.72 -10.39
N PHE A 204 -3.62 6.75 -9.78
CA PHE A 204 -4.37 7.79 -10.48
C PHE A 204 -3.50 8.47 -11.56
N SER A 205 -2.23 8.76 -11.26
CA SER A 205 -1.32 9.36 -12.22
C SER A 205 -1.02 8.42 -13.40
N ILE A 206 -0.92 7.11 -13.18
CA ILE A 206 -0.77 6.11 -14.24
C ILE A 206 -2.04 6.07 -15.11
N GLU A 207 -3.22 5.99 -14.50
CA GLU A 207 -4.50 5.93 -15.22
C GLU A 207 -4.71 7.16 -16.11
N VAL A 208 -4.38 8.36 -15.61
CA VAL A 208 -4.48 9.59 -16.40
C VAL A 208 -3.50 9.58 -17.58
N VAL A 209 -2.28 9.07 -17.39
CA VAL A 209 -1.29 8.96 -18.48
C VAL A 209 -1.77 7.98 -19.56
N VAL A 210 -2.26 6.80 -19.17
CA VAL A 210 -2.78 5.79 -20.10
C VAL A 210 -3.97 6.36 -20.88
N TRP A 211 -4.90 7.03 -20.20
CA TRP A 211 -6.05 7.67 -20.84
C TRP A 211 -5.67 8.78 -21.85
N LEU A 212 -4.62 9.55 -21.56
CA LEU A 212 -4.09 10.53 -22.51
C LEU A 212 -3.45 9.86 -23.74
N GLN A 213 -2.68 8.79 -23.51
CA GLN A 213 -2.02 8.02 -24.57
C GLN A 213 -3.03 7.32 -25.49
N ASP A 214 -4.13 6.78 -24.96
CA ASP A 214 -5.25 6.23 -25.74
C ASP A 214 -5.85 7.26 -26.71
N ARG A 215 -5.74 8.56 -26.38
CA ARG A 215 -6.19 9.67 -27.24
C ARG A 215 -5.11 10.17 -28.19
N GLY A 216 -3.99 9.44 -28.30
CA GLY A 216 -2.84 9.81 -29.11
C GLY A 216 -1.98 10.93 -28.50
N ILE A 217 -2.20 11.33 -27.25
CA ILE A 217 -1.44 12.41 -26.62
C ILE A 217 -0.21 11.80 -25.93
N GLY A 218 0.94 11.83 -26.60
CA GLY A 218 2.22 11.32 -26.08
C GLY A 218 3.12 12.36 -25.42
N LYS A 219 2.92 13.66 -25.71
CA LYS A 219 3.74 14.79 -25.25
C LYS A 219 2.88 15.92 -24.67
N GLY A 220 3.47 16.74 -23.79
CA GLY A 220 2.84 17.98 -23.31
C GLY A 220 3.08 18.29 -21.83
N ALA A 221 2.65 19.48 -21.41
CA ALA A 221 2.85 19.97 -20.05
C ALA A 221 2.16 19.09 -18.99
N ILE A 222 0.99 18.51 -19.29
CA ILE A 222 0.26 17.62 -18.38
C ILE A 222 1.06 16.34 -18.12
N ILE A 223 1.55 15.69 -19.19
CA ILE A 223 2.36 14.45 -19.06
C ILE A 223 3.67 14.72 -18.31
N SER A 224 4.35 15.85 -18.60
CA SER A 224 5.55 16.23 -17.87
C SER A 224 5.29 16.49 -16.39
N SER A 225 4.14 17.11 -16.06
CA SER A 225 3.75 17.39 -14.68
C SER A 225 3.42 16.11 -13.91
N LEU A 226 2.69 15.17 -14.53
CA LEU A 226 2.37 13.87 -13.94
C LEU A 226 3.64 13.05 -13.69
N ASN A 227 4.60 13.03 -14.62
CA ASN A 227 5.88 12.35 -14.42
C ASN A 227 6.69 12.97 -13.28
N SER A 228 6.70 14.30 -13.17
CA SER A 228 7.38 15.00 -12.07
C SER A 228 6.71 14.72 -10.73
N CYS A 229 5.37 14.70 -10.70
CA CYS A 229 4.58 14.34 -9.53
C CYS A 229 4.91 12.91 -9.07
N LYS A 230 4.91 11.94 -9.98
CA LYS A 230 5.28 10.55 -9.67
C LYS A 230 6.68 10.44 -9.06
N LEU A 231 7.67 11.18 -9.56
CA LEU A 231 9.01 11.16 -8.99
C LEU A 231 9.01 11.62 -7.52
N VAL A 232 8.23 12.65 -7.19
CA VAL A 232 8.05 13.10 -5.81
C VAL A 232 7.35 12.01 -4.98
N LEU A 233 6.27 11.42 -5.49
CA LEU A 233 5.51 10.37 -4.80
C LEU A 233 6.40 9.14 -4.50
N TYR A 234 7.15 8.63 -5.47
CA TYR A 234 8.10 7.54 -5.23
C TYR A 234 9.19 7.92 -4.24
N THR A 235 9.64 9.19 -4.23
CA THR A 235 10.60 9.66 -3.22
C THR A 235 10.00 9.62 -1.81
N LEU A 236 8.71 9.95 -1.66
CA LEU A 236 8.01 9.84 -0.37
C LEU A 236 7.95 8.38 0.10
N LEU A 237 7.70 7.43 -0.79
CA LEU A 237 7.72 5.99 -0.47
C LEU A 237 9.11 5.51 -0.01
N TRP A 238 10.19 5.96 -0.66
CA TRP A 238 11.55 5.67 -0.18
C TRP A 238 11.85 6.26 1.20
N VAL A 239 11.29 7.42 1.52
CA VAL A 239 11.37 7.99 2.88
C VAL A 239 10.56 7.14 3.87
N ALA A 240 9.39 6.62 3.47
CA ALA A 240 8.60 5.69 4.28
C ALA A 240 9.39 4.41 4.60
N ILE A 241 10.02 3.78 3.61
CA ILE A 241 10.93 2.63 3.80
C ILE A 241 12.01 2.94 4.84
N ALA A 242 12.68 4.08 4.72
CA ALA A 242 13.73 4.47 5.66
C ALA A 242 13.19 4.65 7.09
N TYR A 243 11.97 5.16 7.23
CA TYR A 243 11.31 5.33 8.52
C TYR A 243 10.88 3.97 9.13
N TRP A 244 10.33 3.06 8.33
CA TRP A 244 10.01 1.70 8.76
C TRP A 244 11.26 0.97 9.27
N ILE A 245 12.38 1.07 8.55
CA ILE A 245 13.67 0.52 8.99
C ILE A 245 14.12 1.15 10.31
N TYR A 246 14.05 2.48 10.42
CA TYR A 246 14.42 3.19 11.65
C TYR A 246 13.61 2.70 12.87
N ARG A 247 12.35 2.31 12.66
CA ARG A 247 11.44 1.79 13.69
C ARG A 247 11.51 0.28 13.89
N GLY A 248 12.38 -0.42 13.16
CA GLY A 248 12.58 -1.86 13.26
C GLY A 248 11.54 -2.71 12.51
N HIS A 249 10.70 -2.08 11.70
CA HIS A 249 9.63 -2.73 10.94
C HIS A 249 10.12 -3.17 9.56
N TYR A 250 11.04 -4.13 9.54
CA TYR A 250 11.69 -4.59 8.31
C TYR A 250 10.74 -5.25 7.31
N MET A 251 9.66 -5.87 7.80
CA MET A 251 8.64 -6.49 6.94
C MET A 251 7.92 -5.42 6.11
N PHE A 252 7.48 -4.32 6.73
CA PHE A 252 6.79 -3.23 6.03
C PHE A 252 7.73 -2.51 5.06
N ALA A 253 8.97 -2.26 5.46
CA ALA A 253 10.00 -1.70 4.58
C ALA A 253 10.31 -2.59 3.37
N TRP A 254 10.35 -3.92 3.58
CA TRP A 254 10.57 -4.89 2.51
C TRP A 254 9.40 -4.94 1.54
N ASP A 255 8.19 -4.96 2.07
CA ASP A 255 6.97 -4.99 1.29
C ASP A 255 6.83 -3.77 0.39
N GLU A 256 7.01 -2.57 0.96
CA GLU A 256 7.00 -1.31 0.23
C GLU A 256 8.06 -1.31 -0.90
N PHE A 257 9.25 -1.86 -0.66
CA PHE A 257 10.26 -2.04 -1.70
C PHE A 257 9.81 -2.97 -2.84
N VAL A 258 9.18 -4.10 -2.50
CA VAL A 258 8.67 -5.07 -3.50
C VAL A 258 7.56 -4.45 -4.33
N TRP A 259 6.65 -3.67 -3.71
CA TRP A 259 5.61 -2.93 -4.41
C TRP A 259 6.18 -1.87 -5.36
N ILE A 260 7.15 -1.06 -4.93
CA ILE A 260 7.84 -0.11 -5.81
C ILE A 260 8.47 -0.82 -7.01
N ALA A 261 9.14 -1.96 -6.78
CA ALA A 261 9.75 -2.74 -7.85
C ALA A 261 8.69 -3.31 -8.81
N GLY A 262 7.55 -3.77 -8.30
CA GLY A 262 6.43 -4.27 -9.08
C GLY A 262 5.79 -3.21 -9.97
N PHE A 263 5.47 -2.05 -9.41
CA PHE A 263 4.93 -0.93 -10.17
C PHE A 263 5.93 -0.39 -11.20
N ALA A 264 7.21 -0.29 -10.84
CA ALA A 264 8.25 0.09 -11.79
C ALA A 264 8.31 -0.89 -12.97
N ALA A 265 8.16 -2.20 -12.73
CA ALA A 265 8.14 -3.20 -13.78
C ALA A 265 6.94 -3.05 -14.73
N ILE A 266 5.76 -2.72 -14.19
CA ILE A 266 4.54 -2.47 -14.98
C ILE A 266 4.65 -1.16 -15.77
N GLU A 267 5.19 -0.10 -15.17
CA GLU A 267 5.31 1.21 -15.80
C GLU A 267 6.28 1.23 -17.00
N MET A 268 7.28 0.35 -17.04
CA MET A 268 8.18 0.25 -18.20
C MET A 268 7.40 0.00 -19.50
N ASN A 269 6.36 -0.82 -19.44
CA ASN A 269 5.51 -1.11 -20.61
C ASN A 269 4.77 0.15 -21.08
N VAL A 270 4.28 0.97 -20.14
CA VAL A 270 3.58 2.25 -20.45
C VAL A 270 4.54 3.28 -21.07
N VAL A 271 5.82 3.25 -20.66
CA VAL A 271 6.86 4.13 -21.22
C VAL A 271 7.21 3.73 -22.65
N GLU A 272 7.34 2.44 -22.94
CA GLU A 272 7.64 1.93 -24.27
C GLU A 272 6.55 2.29 -25.28
N TRP A 273 5.28 2.06 -24.91
CA TRP A 273 4.15 2.46 -25.75
C TRP A 273 4.10 3.98 -26.00
N ARG A 274 4.51 4.80 -25.02
CA ARG A 274 4.65 6.25 -25.22
C ARG A 274 5.66 6.59 -26.31
N SER A 275 6.83 5.95 -26.33
CA SER A 275 7.85 6.22 -27.35
C SER A 275 7.32 5.93 -28.74
N GLU A 276 6.54 4.86 -28.92
CA GLU A 276 5.94 4.51 -30.21
C GLU A 276 4.98 5.59 -30.72
N ILE A 277 4.11 6.13 -29.85
CA ILE A 277 3.20 7.23 -30.18
C ILE A 277 4.01 8.47 -30.60
N VAL A 278 5.03 8.80 -29.83
CA VAL A 278 5.92 9.94 -30.08
C VAL A 278 6.63 9.82 -31.43
N GLU A 279 7.17 8.64 -31.74
CA GLU A 279 7.86 8.36 -33.00
C GLU A 279 6.91 8.42 -34.20
N ALA A 280 5.66 7.96 -34.02
CA ALA A 280 4.64 8.05 -35.06
C ALA A 280 4.24 9.51 -35.34
N GLU A 281 4.03 10.33 -34.30
CA GLU A 281 3.75 11.76 -34.45
C GLU A 281 4.89 12.52 -35.15
N ASP A 282 6.14 12.26 -34.74
CA ASP A 282 7.32 12.90 -35.31
C ASP A 282 7.51 12.49 -36.79
N SER A 283 7.25 11.22 -37.12
CA SER A 283 7.30 10.70 -38.50
C SER A 283 6.23 11.33 -39.40
N GLN A 284 4.99 11.50 -38.91
CA GLN A 284 3.91 12.17 -39.66
C GLN A 284 4.20 13.67 -39.86
N THR A 285 4.77 14.32 -38.85
CA THR A 285 5.18 15.73 -38.94
C THR A 285 6.30 15.91 -39.96
N ALA A 286 7.29 15.01 -39.97
CA ALA A 286 8.36 15.03 -40.97
C ALA A 286 7.84 14.78 -42.40
N ALA A 287 6.93 13.81 -42.58
CA ALA A 287 6.34 13.50 -43.88
C ALA A 287 5.50 14.66 -44.46
N SER A 288 4.70 15.33 -43.62
CA SER A 288 3.88 16.48 -44.05
C SER A 288 4.74 17.69 -44.43
N ALA A 289 5.84 17.93 -43.72
CA ALA A 289 6.81 18.99 -44.05
C ALA A 289 7.54 18.75 -45.38
N VAL A 290 7.78 17.49 -45.77
CA VAL A 290 8.39 17.14 -47.06
C VAL A 290 7.39 17.29 -48.21
N SER A 291 6.10 17.00 -47.99
CA SER A 291 5.06 17.14 -49.04
C SER A 291 4.65 18.58 -49.37
N THR A 292 5.09 19.57 -48.57
CA THR A 292 4.79 21.00 -48.76
C THR A 292 5.92 21.77 -49.45
N GLN A 293 7.01 21.11 -49.84
CA GLN A 293 8.08 21.62 -50.71
C GLN A 293 7.93 21.09 -52.14
#